data_AF-A0A350WR32-F1
#
_entry.id   AF-A0A350WR32-F1
#
_cell.length_a   1.000
_cell.length_b   1.000
_cell.length_c   1.000
_cell.angle_alpha   90.00
_cell.angle_beta   90.00
_cell.angle_gamma   90.00
#
_symmetry.space_group_name_H-M   'P 1'
#
loop_
_entity.id
_entity.type
_entity.pdbx_description
1 polymer ?
#
loop_
_entity_poly.entity_id
_entity_poly.type
_entity_poly.pdbx_seq_one_letter_code
_entity_poly.pdbx_strand_id
1 'polypeptide(L)' 'MTVRRSTDVEAKHVAAGKDTTIQVLISSQEGPNFALRKFSMRSGGGMPRHTNEVEHEQYVLRGEATITIG' A
#
# COMPACT_ATOMS: atom_id res chain seq x y z
N MET A 1 -3.46 9.00 21.19
CA MET A 1 -3.74 9.18 19.74
C MET A 1 -2.46 9.62 19.08
N THR A 2 -1.97 8.88 18.08
CA THR A 2 -0.70 9.17 17.41
C THR A 2 -0.99 9.90 16.10
N VAL A 3 -0.33 11.04 15.88
CA VAL A 3 -0.40 11.79 14.62
C VAL A 3 1.02 11.88 14.08
N ARG A 4 1.22 11.45 12.82
CA ARG A 4 2.51 11.50 12.13
C ARG A 4 2.29 11.80 10.65
N ARG A 5 3.22 12.51 10.01
CA ARG A 5 3.15 12.74 8.57
C ARG A 5 3.54 11.46 7.86
N SER A 6 2.85 11.14 6.75
CA SER A 6 3.19 9.96 5.96
C SER A 6 4.62 9.99 5.42
N THR A 7 5.21 11.17 5.24
CA THR A 7 6.61 11.35 4.79
C THR A 7 7.65 10.94 5.82
N ASP A 8 7.28 10.88 7.10
CA ASP A 8 8.18 10.52 8.19
C ASP A 8 8.26 8.98 8.38
N VAL A 9 7.45 8.21 7.64
CA VAL A 9 7.45 6.74 7.65
C VAL A 9 8.37 6.21 6.55
N GLU A 10 9.25 5.27 6.88
CA GLU A 10 10.17 4.67 5.90
C GLU A 10 9.41 4.00 4.74
N ALA A 11 9.83 4.31 3.51
CA ALA A 11 9.35 3.63 2.31
C ALA A 11 10.25 2.44 1.99
N LYS A 12 9.66 1.24 1.92
CA LYS A 12 10.37 0.00 1.61
C LYS A 12 10.00 -0.50 0.23
N HIS A 13 10.96 -1.09 -0.48
CA HIS A 13 10.71 -1.71 -1.77
C HIS A 13 9.82 -2.96 -1.60
N VAL A 14 8.81 -3.11 -2.45
CA VAL A 14 7.98 -4.32 -2.49
C VAL A 14 8.58 -5.28 -3.50
N ALA A 15 9.26 -6.33 -3.02
CA ALA A 15 10.00 -7.26 -3.89
C ALA A 15 9.12 -7.94 -4.95
N ALA A 16 7.86 -8.23 -4.64
CA ALA A 16 6.91 -8.83 -5.58
C ALA A 16 6.38 -7.83 -6.62
N GLY A 17 6.51 -6.52 -6.37
CA GLY A 17 6.04 -5.47 -7.26
C GLY A 17 7.17 -4.91 -8.14
N LYS A 18 6.78 -4.22 -9.21
CA LYS A 18 7.68 -3.46 -10.07
C LYS A 18 7.62 -1.98 -9.70
N ASP A 19 8.76 -1.34 -9.47
CA ASP A 19 8.86 0.09 -9.15
C ASP A 19 7.86 0.57 -8.09
N THR A 20 7.65 -0.27 -7.08
CA THR A 20 6.60 -0.12 -6.08
C THR A 20 7.22 -0.08 -4.69
N THR A 21 6.84 0.94 -3.92
CA THR A 21 7.21 1.06 -2.51
C THR A 21 5.98 1.02 -1.62
N ILE A 22 6.19 0.59 -0.38
CA ILE A 22 5.18 0.53 0.68
C ILE A 22 5.64 1.30 1.91
N GLN A 23 4.72 2.02 2.52
CA GLN A 23 4.86 2.64 3.84
C GLN A 23 3.77 2.07 4.74
N VAL A 24 4.14 1.42 5.85
CA VAL A 24 3.16 0.91 6.84
C VAL A 24 2.77 2.05 7.77
N LEU A 25 1.61 2.66 7.55
CA LEU A 25 1.15 3.84 8.28
C LEU A 25 0.47 3.49 9.61
N ILE A 26 -0.22 2.36 9.68
CA ILE A 26 -0.73 1.74 10.90
C ILE A 26 -0.44 0.24 10.76
N SER A 27 0.42 -0.29 11.63
CA SER A 27 0.73 -1.73 11.64
C SER A 27 -0.35 -2.54 12.35
N SER A 28 -0.34 -3.86 12.19
CA SER A 28 -1.22 -4.77 12.95
C SER A 28 -0.94 -4.79 14.45
N GLN A 29 0.20 -4.25 14.89
CA GLN A 29 0.54 -4.08 16.30
C GLN A 29 -0.07 -2.79 16.86
N GLU A 30 -0.32 -1.79 16.02
CA GLU A 30 -0.91 -0.50 16.39
C GLU A 30 -2.44 -0.48 16.19
N GLY A 31 -2.94 -1.10 15.11
CA GLY A 31 -4.35 -1.14 14.76
C GLY A 31 -5.01 -2.44 15.22
N PRO A 32 -6.12 -2.39 15.99
CA PRO A 32 -6.71 -3.59 16.60
C PRO A 32 -7.39 -4.51 15.58
N ASN A 33 -7.81 -3.98 14.42
CA ASN A 33 -8.63 -4.72 13.45
C ASN A 33 -8.03 -4.73 12.03
N PHE A 34 -7.29 -3.69 11.63
CA PHE A 34 -6.72 -3.59 10.29
C PHE A 34 -5.40 -2.83 10.29
N ALA A 35 -4.60 -3.08 9.25
CA ALA A 35 -3.36 -2.35 8.97
C ALA A 35 -3.55 -1.41 7.78
N LEU A 36 -3.14 -0.16 7.95
CA LEU A 36 -3.18 0.86 6.90
C LEU A 36 -1.81 1.04 6.26
N ARG A 37 -1.76 0.91 4.93
CA ARG A 37 -0.52 0.99 4.15
C ARG A 37 -0.71 2.00 3.02
N LYS A 38 0.34 2.75 2.71
CA LYS A 38 0.41 3.61 1.54
C LYS A 38 1.36 3.00 0.53
N PHE A 39 0.85 2.76 -0.67
CA PHE A 39 1.65 2.33 -1.80
C PHE A 39 1.98 3.52 -2.69
N SER A 40 3.17 3.50 -3.28
CA SER A 40 3.57 4.44 -4.33
C SER A 40 4.19 3.64 -5.47
N MET A 41 3.64 3.82 -6.66
CA MET A 41 4.04 3.12 -7.88
C MET A 41 4.52 4.16 -8.89
N ARG A 42 5.70 3.96 -9.48
CA ARG A 42 6.16 4.80 -10.60
C ARG A 42 5.42 4.42 -11.88
N SER A 43 5.53 5.27 -12.90
CA SER A 43 4.98 4.98 -14.24
C SER A 43 5.46 3.61 -14.75
N GLY A 44 4.53 2.75 -15.15
CA GLY A 44 4.82 1.39 -15.60
C GLY A 44 5.18 0.38 -14.49
N GLY A 45 5.08 0.80 -13.22
CA GLY A 45 5.15 -0.04 -12.03
C GLY A 45 3.78 -0.58 -11.62
N GLY A 46 3.78 -1.51 -10.67
CA GLY A 46 2.56 -2.14 -10.17
C GLY A 46 2.79 -3.44 -9.43
N MET A 47 1.69 -4.11 -9.09
CA MET A 47 1.69 -5.44 -8.50
C MET A 47 1.27 -6.49 -9.55
N PRO A 48 1.85 -7.71 -9.52
CA PRO A 48 1.35 -8.82 -10.33
C PRO A 48 -0.06 -9.21 -9.90
N ARG A 49 -0.78 -9.94 -10.77
CA ARG A 49 -2.05 -10.56 -10.41
C ARG A 49 -1.84 -11.54 -9.26
N HIS A 50 -2.66 -11.43 -8.23
CA HIS A 50 -2.61 -12.30 -7.06
C HIS A 50 -3.98 -12.30 -6.38
N THR A 51 -4.24 -13.34 -5.59
CA THR A 51 -5.41 -13.44 -4.71
C THR A 51 -4.93 -13.44 -3.26
N ASN A 52 -5.80 -13.04 -2.33
CA ASN A 52 -5.55 -13.08 -0.91
C ASN A 52 -6.78 -13.64 -0.19
N GLU A 53 -6.59 -14.19 1.01
CA GLU A 53 -7.69 -14.65 1.88
C GLU A 53 -8.40 -13.50 2.61
N VAL A 54 -7.80 -12.30 2.58
CA VAL A 54 -8.33 -11.09 3.20
C VAL A 54 -8.64 -10.03 2.16
N GLU A 55 -9.63 -9.19 2.45
CA GLU A 55 -10.03 -8.08 1.62
C GLU A 55 -8.97 -6.96 1.56
N HIS A 56 -9.05 -6.16 0.49
CA HIS A 56 -8.32 -4.90 0.38
C HIS A 56 -9.30 -3.75 0.15
N GLU A 57 -9.24 -2.76 1.02
CA GLU A 57 -9.90 -1.48 0.83
C GLU A 57 -8.87 -0.47 0.33
N GLN A 58 -9.12 0.13 -0.84
CA GLN A 58 -8.15 0.99 -1.52
C GLN A 58 -8.76 2.35 -1.84
N TYR A 59 -8.01 3.41 -1.54
CA TYR A 59 -8.37 4.79 -1.89
C TYR A 59 -7.22 5.45 -2.64
N VAL A 60 -7.49 5.99 -3.83
CA VAL A 60 -6.48 6.63 -4.67
C VAL A 60 -6.23 8.05 -4.20
N LEU A 61 -5.02 8.31 -3.67
CA LEU A 61 -4.65 9.63 -3.16
C LEU A 61 -4.19 10.59 -4.27
N ARG A 62 -3.58 10.07 -5.34
CA ARG A 62 -3.04 10.87 -6.46
C ARG A 62 -2.80 9.99 -7.68
N GLY A 63 -3.06 10.56 -8.87
CA GLY A 63 -2.84 9.88 -10.14
C GLY A 63 -3.95 8.90 -10.46
N GLU A 64 -3.65 7.91 -11.29
CA GLU A 64 -4.56 6.86 -11.72
C GLU A 64 -3.86 5.51 -11.72
N ALA A 65 -4.63 4.44 -11.57
CA ALA A 65 -4.15 3.07 -11.61
C ALA A 65 -5.14 2.20 -12.38
N THR A 66 -4.64 1.35 -13.27
CA THR A 66 -5.47 0.36 -13.96
C THR A 66 -5.64 -0.85 -13.05
N ILE A 67 -6.88 -1.17 -12.73
CA ILE A 67 -7.23 -2.35 -11.93
C ILE A 67 -7.80 -3.42 -12.86
N THR A 68 -7.33 -4.66 -12.68
CA THR A 68 -7.97 -5.84 -13.27
C THR A 68 -8.66 -6.62 -12.18
N ILE A 69 -9.87 -7.09 -12.46
CA ILE A 69 -10.64 -7.99 -11.60
C ILE A 69 -10.62 -9.37 -12.25
N GLY A 70 -10.39 -10.43 -11.48
CA GLY A 70 -10.36 -11.82 -11.96
C GLY A 70 -9.99 -12.80 -10.88
#